data_AF-A0A539D7P2-F1
#
_entry.id   AF-A0A539D7P2-F1
#
_cell.length_a   1.000
_cell.length_b   1.000
_cell.length_c   1.000
_cell.angle_alpha   90.00
_cell.angle_beta   90.00
_cell.angle_gamma   90.00
#
_symmetry.space_group_name_H-M   'P 1'
#
loop_
_entity.id
_entity.type
_entity.pdbx_description
1 polymer ?
#
loop_
_entity_poly.entity_id
_entity_poly.type
_entity_poly.pdbx_seq_one_letter_code
_entity_poly.pdbx_strand_id
1 'polypeptide(L)'
;MEYLVLGLVGLGIYTGGLVLGVLAFLRLERYRKALIEQQARIDALEAALTGHGPRPPPTTPVSAPALPPPPREVAQAAIPARAIEAIFPVPALPAARVPKSAPAGATEPVDLGTWMVWGAGAAIALAVIVFLNNAYNQGYFNQASQLLLGYLMAAGLIGGSEALRRRAVTHPPQDLQSRHTPKILAAAGLVCAYGITFVGFSRLALLPPPAAIGLMGAASLAAFALSLWHGRLTAWLGVLAGFGAPALVGSSDTPATAIFAYLFAICAGAFALSRHKRWYGV
;
A
#
# COMPACT_ATOMS: atom_id res chain seq x y z
N MET A 1 39.12 -3.55 21.03
CA MET A 1 38.90 -2.26 20.32
C MET A 1 38.23 -2.46 18.96
N GLU A 2 38.52 -3.52 18.21
CA GLU A 2 37.91 -3.78 16.88
C GLU A 2 36.38 -3.94 16.88
N TYR A 3 35.80 -4.60 17.88
CA TYR A 3 34.34 -4.79 17.96
C TYR A 3 33.55 -3.49 18.17
N LEU A 4 34.15 -2.49 18.82
CA LEU A 4 33.55 -1.17 18.99
C LEU A 4 33.52 -0.39 17.68
N VAL A 5 34.58 -0.51 16.87
CA VAL A 5 34.66 0.14 15.56
C VAL A 5 33.66 -0.47 14.59
N LEU A 6 33.53 -1.80 14.57
CA LEU A 6 32.53 -2.50 13.74
C LEU A 6 31.10 -2.16 14.14
N GLY A 7 30.80 -2.02 15.45
CA GLY A 7 29.49 -1.58 15.92
C GLY A 7 29.14 -0.15 15.50
N LEU A 8 30.11 0.76 15.51
CA LEU A 8 29.93 2.16 15.09
C LEU A 8 29.72 2.29 13.57
N VAL A 9 30.44 1.49 12.78
CA VAL A 9 30.26 1.43 11.32
C VAL A 9 28.89 0.85 10.96
N GLY A 10 28.44 -0.23 11.62
CA GLY A 10 27.11 -0.80 11.43
C GLY A 10 25.98 0.18 11.78
N LEU A 11 26.14 0.91 12.89
CA LEU A 11 25.21 1.97 13.29
C LEU A 11 25.18 3.11 12.27
N GLY A 12 26.34 3.49 11.72
CA GLY A 12 26.46 4.52 10.68
C GLY A 12 25.76 4.13 9.37
N ILE A 13 25.85 2.85 8.97
CA ILE A 13 25.17 2.34 7.78
C ILE A 13 23.64 2.31 7.99
N TYR A 14 23.19 1.86 9.16
CA TYR A 14 21.77 1.80 9.50
C TYR A 14 21.13 3.20 9.59
N THR A 15 21.79 4.12 10.29
CA THR A 15 21.33 5.51 10.44
C THR A 15 21.46 6.27 9.12
N GLY A 16 22.53 6.06 8.36
CA GLY A 16 22.73 6.66 7.04
C GLY A 16 21.66 6.24 6.03
N GLY A 17 21.28 4.96 6.00
CA GLY A 17 20.20 4.44 5.17
C GLY A 17 18.82 5.01 5.56
N LEU A 18 18.56 5.14 6.86
CA LEU A 18 17.32 5.73 7.39
C LEU A 18 17.23 7.21 7.06
N VAL A 19 18.31 7.97 7.23
CA VAL A 19 18.38 9.40 6.89
C VAL A 19 18.22 9.61 5.38
N LEU A 20 18.86 8.78 4.54
CA LEU A 20 18.67 8.82 3.08
C LEU A 20 17.23 8.49 2.68
N GLY A 21 16.60 7.51 3.35
CA GLY A 21 15.20 7.15 3.14
C GLY A 21 14.26 8.31 3.49
N VAL A 22 14.46 8.94 4.64
CA VAL A 22 13.67 10.11 5.08
C VAL A 22 13.91 11.30 4.14
N LEU A 23 15.15 11.58 3.73
CA LEU A 23 15.45 12.66 2.79
C LEU A 23 14.87 12.42 1.39
N ALA A 24 14.90 11.18 0.90
CA ALA A 24 14.29 10.82 -0.38
C ALA A 24 12.75 10.95 -0.30
N PHE A 25 12.15 10.53 0.81
CA PHE A 25 10.71 10.66 1.05
C PHE A 25 10.26 12.12 1.10
N LEU A 26 10.97 12.95 1.86
CA LEU A 26 10.69 14.40 1.94
C LEU A 26 10.90 15.11 0.59
N ARG A 27 11.89 14.69 -0.21
CA ARG A 27 12.07 15.22 -1.58
C ARG A 27 10.91 14.82 -2.49
N LEU A 28 10.45 13.57 -2.41
CA LEU A 28 9.36 13.07 -3.25
C LEU A 28 8.03 13.78 -2.98
N GLU A 29 7.73 14.08 -1.71
CA GLU A 29 6.55 14.87 -1.35
C GLU A 29 6.64 16.32 -1.87
N ARG A 30 7.83 16.94 -1.79
CA ARG A 30 8.05 18.29 -2.33
C ARG A 30 7.86 18.33 -3.85
N TYR A 31 8.37 17.33 -4.58
CA TYR A 31 8.17 17.24 -6.03
C TYR A 31 6.71 17.03 -6.43
N ARG A 32 5.96 16.21 -5.68
CA ARG A 32 4.52 16.04 -5.90
C ARG A 32 3.75 17.34 -5.71
N LYS A 33 4.04 18.09 -4.64
CA LYS A 33 3.41 19.40 -4.39
C LYS A 33 3.73 20.40 -5.50
N ALA A 34 4.99 20.43 -5.96
CA ALA A 34 5.40 21.32 -7.06
C ALA A 34 4.68 20.98 -8.38
N LEU A 35 4.48 19.71 -8.70
CA LEU A 35 3.72 19.28 -9.88
C LEU A 35 2.25 19.71 -9.81
N ILE A 36 1.61 19.53 -8.65
CA ILE A 36 0.21 19.93 -8.46
C ILE A 36 0.05 21.45 -8.60
N GLU A 37 0.97 22.23 -8.02
CA GLU A 37 0.94 23.69 -8.13
C GLU A 37 1.17 24.17 -9.57
N GLN A 38 2.10 23.55 -10.30
CA GLN A 38 2.32 23.87 -11.71
C GLN A 38 1.10 23.52 -12.58
N GLN A 39 0.49 22.37 -12.35
CA GLN A 39 -0.72 21.97 -13.06
C GLN A 39 -1.86 22.97 -12.81
N ALA A 40 -2.06 23.38 -11.54
CA ALA A 40 -3.07 24.36 -11.19
C ALA A 40 -2.83 25.74 -11.83
N ARG A 41 -1.56 26.16 -12.00
CA ARG A 41 -1.24 27.41 -12.73
C ARG A 41 -1.53 27.29 -14.22
N ILE A 42 -1.21 26.14 -14.82
CA ILE A 42 -1.50 25.87 -16.23
C ILE A 42 -3.02 25.89 -16.45
N ASP A 43 -3.78 25.20 -15.60
CA ASP A 43 -5.25 25.15 -15.69
C ASP A 43 -5.86 26.56 -15.49
N ALA A 44 -5.31 27.38 -14.60
CA ALA A 44 -5.76 28.76 -14.40
C ALA A 44 -5.42 29.68 -15.59
N LEU A 45 -4.24 29.52 -16.18
CA LEU A 45 -3.85 30.24 -17.40
C LEU A 45 -4.71 29.80 -18.59
N GLU A 46 -4.99 28.51 -18.71
CA GLU A 46 -5.85 27.95 -19.75
C GLU A 46 -7.31 28.41 -19.57
N ALA A 47 -7.83 28.47 -18.35
CA ALA A 47 -9.15 29.02 -18.03
C ALA A 47 -9.26 30.53 -18.33
N ALA A 48 -8.19 31.29 -18.09
CA ALA A 48 -8.10 32.71 -18.42
C ALA A 48 -8.02 32.94 -19.94
N LEU A 49 -7.31 32.08 -20.68
CA LEU A 49 -7.19 32.14 -22.13
C LEU A 49 -8.46 31.68 -22.87
N THR A 50 -9.18 30.69 -22.32
CA THR A 50 -10.43 30.15 -22.89
C THR A 50 -11.67 30.96 -22.49
N GLY A 51 -11.52 32.04 -21.71
CA GLY A 51 -12.61 32.96 -21.37
C GLY A 51 -13.68 32.41 -20.42
N HIS A 52 -13.42 31.31 -19.70
CA HIS A 52 -14.36 30.67 -18.78
C HIS A 52 -14.08 30.95 -17.29
N GLY A 53 -13.32 32.01 -16.98
CA GLY A 53 -13.04 32.42 -15.60
C GLY A 53 -14.28 32.93 -14.85
N PRO A 54 -14.45 32.62 -13.54
CA PRO A 54 -15.49 33.22 -12.72
C PRO A 54 -15.33 34.74 -12.67
N ARG A 55 -16.36 35.47 -13.10
CA ARG A 55 -16.45 36.92 -13.00
C ARG A 55 -16.36 37.32 -11.52
N PRO A 56 -15.44 38.21 -11.10
CA PRO A 56 -15.45 38.75 -9.74
C PRO A 56 -16.78 39.48 -9.51
N PRO A 57 -17.44 39.29 -8.35
CA PRO A 57 -18.75 39.89 -8.10
C PRO A 57 -18.67 41.43 -8.12
N PRO A 58 -19.66 42.11 -8.70
CA PRO A 58 -19.74 43.56 -8.68
C PRO A 58 -19.96 44.06 -7.24
N THR A 59 -19.12 45.00 -6.82
CA THR A 59 -19.40 45.92 -5.71
C THR A 59 -20.72 46.64 -5.97
N THR A 60 -21.74 46.37 -5.15
CA THR A 60 -22.93 47.23 -5.04
C THR A 60 -22.84 48.08 -3.77
N PRO A 61 -23.12 49.40 -3.85
CA PRO A 61 -22.99 50.33 -2.74
C PRO A 61 -24.22 50.33 -1.80
N VAL A 62 -23.95 50.63 -0.53
CA VAL A 62 -24.75 51.35 0.47
C VAL A 62 -26.29 51.30 0.35
N SER A 63 -26.91 50.67 1.35
CA SER A 63 -28.35 50.66 1.63
C SER A 63 -28.85 51.99 2.20
N ALA A 64 -30.01 52.47 1.75
CA ALA A 64 -30.89 53.39 2.48
C ALA A 64 -32.36 52.92 2.37
N PRO A 65 -33.22 53.13 3.39
CA PRO A 65 -34.41 52.29 3.63
C PRO A 65 -35.76 52.98 3.37
N ALA A 66 -36.79 52.21 2.99
CA ALA A 66 -38.20 52.63 3.10
C ALA A 66 -39.19 51.45 3.19
N LEU A 67 -40.00 51.46 4.26
CA LEU A 67 -41.25 50.70 4.54
C LEU A 67 -42.43 51.19 3.63
N PRO A 68 -43.72 50.73 3.75
CA PRO A 68 -44.38 49.40 3.87
C PRO A 68 -45.62 49.26 2.88
N PRO A 69 -46.46 48.17 2.92
CA PRO A 69 -47.47 47.72 1.89
C PRO A 69 -48.92 48.24 2.20
N PRO A 70 -50.12 47.74 1.70
CA PRO A 70 -50.57 46.52 0.96
C PRO A 70 -51.68 46.86 -0.12
N PRO A 71 -52.81 46.13 -0.42
CA PRO A 71 -53.32 44.76 -0.12
C PRO A 71 -53.99 43.94 -1.26
N ARG A 72 -54.21 42.64 -0.94
CA ARG A 72 -54.94 41.58 -1.67
C ARG A 72 -56.46 41.79 -1.70
N GLU A 73 -57.10 41.34 -2.77
CA GLU A 73 -58.55 41.10 -2.87
C GLU A 73 -58.83 39.60 -3.06
N VAL A 74 -59.85 39.12 -2.35
CA VAL A 74 -60.25 37.72 -2.15
C VAL A 74 -61.51 37.47 -2.98
N ALA A 75 -61.61 36.35 -3.68
CA ALA A 75 -62.91 35.80 -4.06
C ALA A 75 -62.86 34.27 -4.10
N GLN A 76 -63.82 33.68 -3.39
CA GLN A 76 -63.95 32.29 -3.00
C GLN A 76 -65.33 31.84 -3.48
N ALA A 77 -65.46 30.68 -4.12
CA ALA A 77 -66.75 30.01 -4.30
C ALA A 77 -66.55 28.48 -4.42
N ALA A 78 -67.06 27.76 -3.43
CA ALA A 78 -67.38 26.32 -3.45
C ALA A 78 -68.81 26.16 -4.05
N ILE A 79 -69.36 25.01 -4.47
CA ILE A 79 -69.36 23.62 -3.94
C ILE A 79 -69.86 22.64 -5.08
N PRO A 80 -70.13 21.32 -4.90
CA PRO A 80 -69.59 20.23 -5.74
C PRO A 80 -70.65 19.33 -6.42
N ALA A 81 -70.24 18.28 -7.17
CA ALA A 81 -70.70 16.88 -7.04
C ALA A 81 -70.44 16.02 -8.32
N ARG A 82 -69.94 14.80 -8.04
CA ARG A 82 -70.19 13.52 -8.74
C ARG A 82 -69.30 13.08 -9.92
N ALA A 83 -68.27 12.32 -9.53
CA ALA A 83 -67.96 10.92 -9.86
C ALA A 83 -67.83 10.41 -11.32
N ILE A 84 -66.73 9.65 -11.48
CA ILE A 84 -66.38 8.56 -12.42
C ILE A 84 -65.32 9.00 -13.45
N GLU A 85 -64.04 8.88 -13.09
CA GLU A 85 -63.16 7.72 -13.34
C GLU A 85 -62.59 7.71 -14.77
N ALA A 86 -61.32 8.14 -14.88
CA ALA A 86 -60.44 7.75 -15.96
C ALA A 86 -59.00 7.78 -15.43
N ILE A 87 -58.57 6.59 -15.03
CA ILE A 87 -57.21 6.08 -14.85
C ILE A 87 -56.18 6.81 -15.71
N PHE A 88 -55.21 7.50 -15.11
CA PHE A 88 -53.84 7.55 -15.63
C PHE A 88 -52.83 7.72 -14.47
N PRO A 89 -51.69 6.99 -14.47
CA PRO A 89 -50.75 6.97 -13.36
C PRO A 89 -49.98 8.29 -13.26
N VAL A 90 -49.79 8.76 -12.03
CA VAL A 90 -48.96 9.92 -11.67
C VAL A 90 -47.52 9.70 -12.16
N PRO A 91 -46.95 10.58 -13.00
CA PRO A 91 -45.52 10.57 -13.26
C PRO A 91 -44.79 10.92 -11.96
N ALA A 92 -43.97 10.00 -11.45
CA ALA A 92 -43.08 10.26 -10.34
C ALA A 92 -42.16 11.44 -10.70
N LEU A 93 -42.18 12.48 -9.88
CA LEU A 93 -41.23 13.59 -9.97
C LEU A 93 -39.78 13.03 -9.92
N PRO A 94 -38.87 13.48 -10.80
CA PRO A 94 -37.46 13.16 -10.67
C PRO A 94 -36.94 13.65 -9.32
N ALA A 95 -36.44 12.74 -8.48
CA ALA A 95 -35.72 13.08 -7.27
C ALA A 95 -34.55 14.01 -7.62
N ALA A 96 -34.57 15.21 -7.03
CA ALA A 96 -33.52 16.21 -7.17
C ALA A 96 -32.15 15.58 -6.86
N ARG A 97 -31.24 15.61 -7.84
CA ARG A 97 -29.82 15.31 -7.60
C ARG A 97 -29.28 16.38 -6.66
N VAL A 98 -29.01 16.00 -5.42
CA VAL A 98 -28.19 16.79 -4.50
C VAL A 98 -26.82 16.98 -5.16
N PRO A 99 -26.36 18.21 -5.44
CA PRO A 99 -25.01 18.44 -5.93
C PRO A 99 -24.03 18.05 -4.80
N LYS A 100 -23.16 17.08 -5.09
CA LYS A 100 -22.05 16.68 -4.23
C LYS A 100 -21.13 17.90 -4.08
N SER A 101 -21.14 18.52 -2.90
CA SER A 101 -20.19 19.56 -2.54
C SER A 101 -18.77 19.04 -2.72
N ALA A 102 -17.96 19.80 -3.46
CA ALA A 102 -16.53 19.56 -3.56
C ALA A 102 -15.90 19.71 -2.18
N PRO A 103 -15.04 18.79 -1.71
CA PRO A 103 -14.34 19.00 -0.45
C PRO A 103 -13.22 20.02 -0.67
N ALA A 104 -13.38 21.18 -0.03
CA ALA A 104 -12.31 22.12 0.21
C ALA A 104 -11.25 21.46 1.11
N GLY A 105 -9.97 21.50 0.70
CA GLY A 105 -8.82 21.17 1.55
C GLY A 105 -8.76 19.73 2.05
N ALA A 106 -8.45 18.78 1.17
CA ALA A 106 -8.20 17.40 1.59
C ALA A 106 -6.83 17.28 2.28
N THR A 107 -6.78 17.40 3.60
CA THR A 107 -5.85 16.55 4.36
C THR A 107 -6.31 15.11 4.10
N GLU A 108 -5.60 14.42 3.23
CA GLU A 108 -5.89 13.03 2.84
C GLU A 108 -6.09 12.20 4.13
N PRO A 109 -7.31 11.72 4.41
CA PRO A 109 -7.55 10.94 5.62
C PRO A 109 -6.71 9.68 5.53
N VAL A 110 -5.88 9.43 6.54
CA VAL A 110 -5.10 8.19 6.65
C VAL A 110 -6.07 7.02 6.50
N ASP A 111 -5.83 6.15 5.51
CA ASP A 111 -6.71 5.03 5.21
C ASP A 111 -6.54 3.92 6.26
N LEU A 112 -7.20 4.08 7.41
CA LEU A 112 -7.13 3.14 8.56
C LEU A 112 -7.41 1.69 8.14
N GLY A 113 -8.26 1.48 7.13
CA GLY A 113 -8.58 0.17 6.59
C GLY A 113 -7.36 -0.56 6.05
N THR A 114 -6.56 0.11 5.22
CA THR A 114 -5.33 -0.45 4.65
C THR A 114 -4.30 -0.79 5.76
N TRP A 115 -4.19 0.05 6.78
CA TRP A 115 -3.29 -0.19 7.91
C TRP A 115 -3.69 -1.40 8.75
N MET A 116 -4.99 -1.62 8.97
CA MET A 116 -5.48 -2.79 9.71
C MET A 116 -5.20 -4.10 8.95
N VAL A 117 -5.35 -4.12 7.62
CA VAL A 117 -5.01 -5.33 6.84
C VAL A 117 -3.50 -5.58 6.87
N TRP A 118 -2.67 -4.54 6.75
CA TRP A 118 -1.21 -4.66 6.90
C TRP A 118 -0.80 -5.17 8.29
N GLY A 119 -1.44 -4.63 9.34
CA GLY A 119 -1.27 -5.09 10.71
C GLY A 119 -1.64 -6.56 10.87
N ALA A 120 -2.74 -7.01 10.25
CA ALA A 120 -3.13 -8.42 10.26
C ALA A 120 -2.10 -9.31 9.55
N GLY A 121 -1.56 -8.89 8.41
CA GLY A 121 -0.49 -9.62 7.73
C GLY A 121 0.78 -9.75 8.58
N ALA A 122 1.20 -8.65 9.23
CA ALA A 122 2.33 -8.65 10.14
C ALA A 122 2.07 -9.54 11.37
N ALA A 123 0.87 -9.48 11.94
CA ALA A 123 0.47 -10.31 13.06
C ALA A 123 0.48 -11.80 12.71
N ILE A 124 0.00 -12.18 11.52
CA ILE A 124 0.07 -13.57 11.03
C ILE A 124 1.52 -14.02 10.91
N ALA A 125 2.40 -13.18 10.33
CA ALA A 125 3.80 -13.54 10.19
C ALA A 125 4.49 -13.75 11.55
N LEU A 126 4.24 -12.84 12.49
CA LEU A 126 4.74 -12.95 13.87
C LEU A 126 4.16 -14.17 14.58
N ALA A 127 2.87 -14.47 14.40
CA ALA A 127 2.22 -15.62 15.00
C ALA A 127 2.88 -16.93 14.55
N VAL A 128 3.18 -17.09 13.25
CA VAL A 128 3.88 -18.27 12.73
C VAL A 128 5.27 -18.41 13.37
N ILE A 129 6.05 -17.33 13.42
CA ILE A 129 7.41 -17.35 13.97
C ILE A 129 7.39 -17.68 15.47
N VAL A 130 6.53 -17.03 16.24
CA VAL A 130 6.37 -17.24 17.68
C VAL A 130 5.84 -18.65 17.97
N PHE A 131 4.86 -19.12 17.19
CA PHE A 131 4.31 -20.46 17.34
C PHE A 131 5.37 -21.54 17.13
N LEU A 132 6.15 -21.46 16.04
CA LEU A 132 7.24 -22.41 15.78
C LEU A 132 8.30 -22.39 16.88
N ASN A 133 8.66 -21.19 17.34
CA ASN A 133 9.61 -21.02 18.44
C ASN A 133 9.11 -21.64 19.73
N ASN A 134 7.86 -21.39 20.10
CA ASN A 134 7.25 -21.96 21.30
C ASN A 134 7.14 -23.49 21.20
N ALA A 135 6.77 -24.00 20.03
CA ALA A 135 6.64 -25.44 19.83
C ALA A 135 7.99 -26.18 19.88
N TYR A 136 9.08 -25.54 19.44
CA TYR A 136 10.44 -26.05 19.64
C TYR A 136 10.83 -26.07 21.13
N ASN A 137 10.57 -24.99 21.86
CA ASN A 137 10.90 -24.89 23.28
C ASN A 137 10.15 -25.92 24.14
N GLN A 138 8.95 -26.33 23.72
CA GLN A 138 8.15 -27.37 24.38
C GLN A 138 8.56 -28.80 23.99
N GLY A 139 9.51 -28.97 23.07
CA GLY A 139 10.00 -30.28 22.63
C GLY A 139 9.09 -31.00 21.62
N TYR A 140 8.11 -30.33 21.02
CA TYR A 140 7.21 -30.95 20.03
C TYR A 140 7.89 -31.21 18.68
N PHE A 141 8.93 -30.44 18.33
CA PHE A 141 9.57 -30.49 17.02
C PHE A 141 11.09 -30.63 17.13
N ASN A 142 11.64 -31.52 16.31
CA ASN A 142 13.07 -31.54 16.04
C ASN A 142 13.46 -30.31 15.20
N GLN A 143 14.72 -29.90 15.31
CA GLN A 143 15.32 -28.77 14.65
C GLN A 143 15.05 -28.70 13.14
N ALA A 144 15.20 -29.82 12.43
CA ALA A 144 14.92 -29.93 11.00
C ALA A 144 13.42 -29.83 10.69
N SER A 145 12.56 -30.42 11.53
CA SER A 145 11.11 -30.40 11.33
C SER A 145 10.50 -29.02 11.53
N GLN A 146 11.03 -28.24 12.49
CA GLN A 146 10.63 -26.84 12.69
C GLN A 146 10.94 -26.01 11.43
N LEU A 147 12.13 -26.18 10.86
CA LEU A 147 12.53 -25.47 9.65
C LEU A 147 11.63 -25.84 8.47
N LEU A 148 11.40 -27.14 8.26
CA LEU A 148 10.57 -27.65 7.17
C LEU A 148 9.12 -27.17 7.29
N LEU A 149 8.54 -27.27 8.49
CA LEU A 149 7.18 -26.81 8.76
C LEU A 149 7.05 -25.29 8.59
N GLY A 150 8.10 -24.54 8.96
CA GLY A 150 8.17 -23.11 8.73
C GLY A 150 8.10 -22.77 7.24
N TYR A 151 8.95 -23.39 6.43
CA TYR A 151 8.90 -23.19 4.97
C TYR A 151 7.57 -23.65 4.36
N LEU A 152 6.98 -24.74 4.86
CA LEU A 152 5.64 -25.17 4.42
C LEU A 152 4.57 -24.13 4.76
N MET A 153 4.60 -23.54 5.96
CA MET A 153 3.69 -22.45 6.33
C MET A 153 3.92 -21.23 5.43
N ALA A 154 5.17 -20.81 5.23
CA ALA A 154 5.50 -19.69 4.35
C ALA A 154 5.02 -19.93 2.91
N ALA A 155 5.26 -21.13 2.36
CA ALA A 155 4.77 -21.55 1.05
C ALA A 155 3.24 -21.61 1.01
N GLY A 156 2.59 -22.04 2.09
CA GLY A 156 1.14 -22.04 2.26
C GLY A 156 0.55 -20.63 2.23
N LEU A 157 1.17 -19.65 2.89
CA LEU A 157 0.76 -18.24 2.82
C LEU A 157 0.93 -17.68 1.39
N ILE A 158 2.06 -17.96 0.75
CA ILE A 158 2.32 -17.56 -0.64
C ILE A 158 1.31 -18.21 -1.59
N GLY A 159 1.07 -19.51 -1.49
CA GLY A 159 0.08 -20.23 -2.29
C GLY A 159 -1.35 -19.76 -2.01
N GLY A 160 -1.67 -19.47 -0.75
CA GLY A 160 -2.95 -18.91 -0.33
C GLY A 160 -3.20 -17.52 -0.94
N SER A 161 -2.14 -16.70 -1.06
CA SER A 161 -2.24 -15.40 -1.74
C SER A 161 -2.61 -15.54 -3.21
N GLU A 162 -2.06 -16.55 -3.88
CA GLU A 162 -2.35 -16.86 -5.28
C GLU A 162 -3.76 -17.42 -5.46
N ALA A 163 -4.20 -18.31 -4.57
CA ALA A 163 -5.56 -18.83 -4.58
C ALA A 163 -6.58 -17.71 -4.40
N LEU A 164 -6.30 -16.77 -3.48
CA LEU A 164 -7.16 -15.60 -3.27
C LEU A 164 -7.14 -14.66 -4.47
N ARG A 165 -5.98 -14.47 -5.11
CA ARG A 165 -5.87 -13.71 -6.36
C ARG A 165 -6.71 -14.34 -7.47
N ARG A 166 -6.63 -15.66 -7.67
CA ARG A 166 -7.40 -16.39 -8.69
C ARG A 166 -8.90 -16.26 -8.45
N ARG A 167 -9.34 -16.39 -7.19
CA ARG A 167 -10.74 -16.17 -6.81
C ARG A 167 -11.21 -14.73 -7.05
N ALA A 168 -10.35 -13.75 -6.80
CA ALA A 168 -10.64 -12.34 -7.05
C ALA A 168 -10.72 -11.99 -8.55
N VAL A 169 -10.14 -12.80 -9.45
CA VAL A 169 -10.33 -12.65 -10.90
C VAL A 169 -11.72 -13.13 -11.33
N THR A 170 -12.20 -14.25 -10.76
CA THR A 170 -13.54 -14.80 -11.06
C THR A 170 -14.66 -14.04 -10.37
N HIS A 171 -14.41 -13.54 -9.15
CA HIS A 171 -15.35 -12.74 -8.36
C HIS A 171 -14.65 -11.47 -7.89
N PRO A 172 -14.68 -10.39 -8.68
CA PRO A 172 -14.02 -9.15 -8.32
C PRO A 172 -14.67 -8.59 -7.06
N PRO A 173 -13.91 -8.41 -5.95
CA PRO A 173 -14.45 -7.84 -4.75
C PRO A 173 -14.88 -6.39 -4.99
N GLN A 174 -16.04 -6.02 -4.46
CA GLN A 174 -16.60 -4.67 -4.58
C GLN A 174 -15.92 -3.66 -3.64
N ASP A 175 -15.23 -4.15 -2.61
CA ASP A 175 -14.55 -3.33 -1.60
C ASP A 175 -13.02 -3.24 -1.85
N LEU A 176 -12.46 -2.06 -1.61
CA LEU A 176 -11.04 -1.75 -1.78
C LEU A 176 -10.17 -2.60 -0.85
N GLN A 177 -10.60 -2.86 0.38
CA GLN A 177 -9.83 -3.65 1.35
C GLN A 177 -9.56 -5.08 0.87
N SER A 178 -10.61 -5.73 0.34
CA SER A 178 -10.55 -7.09 -0.19
C SER A 178 -9.58 -7.23 -1.38
N ARG A 179 -9.28 -6.13 -2.08
CA ARG A 179 -8.33 -6.09 -3.20
C ARG A 179 -6.86 -6.08 -2.74
N HIS A 180 -6.59 -5.63 -1.51
CA HIS A 180 -5.23 -5.58 -0.95
C HIS A 180 -4.84 -6.88 -0.22
N THR A 181 -5.82 -7.68 0.21
CA THR A 181 -5.61 -8.91 0.98
C THR A 181 -4.61 -9.90 0.34
N PRO A 182 -4.67 -10.21 -0.98
CA PRO A 182 -3.70 -11.13 -1.58
C PRO A 182 -2.26 -10.61 -1.48
N LYS A 183 -2.05 -9.30 -1.66
CA LYS A 183 -0.72 -8.68 -1.63
C LYS A 183 -0.08 -8.77 -0.25
N ILE A 184 -0.90 -8.55 0.78
CA ILE A 184 -0.44 -8.56 2.17
C ILE A 184 -0.16 -9.97 2.63
N LEU A 185 -0.98 -10.95 2.22
CA LEU A 185 -0.75 -12.36 2.52
C LEU A 185 0.54 -12.89 1.85
N ALA A 186 0.80 -12.48 0.60
CA ALA A 186 2.06 -12.74 -0.08
C ALA A 186 3.27 -12.16 0.67
N ALA A 187 3.18 -10.89 1.08
CA ALA A 187 4.24 -10.23 1.83
C ALA A 187 4.50 -10.92 3.18
N ALA A 188 3.45 -11.30 3.91
CA ALA A 188 3.56 -12.06 5.16
C ALA A 188 4.26 -13.41 4.95
N GLY A 189 3.93 -14.15 3.89
CA GLY A 189 4.61 -15.40 3.54
C GLY A 189 6.10 -15.23 3.27
N LEU A 190 6.49 -14.14 2.59
CA LEU A 190 7.90 -13.81 2.38
C LEU A 190 8.64 -13.45 3.67
N VAL A 191 8.02 -12.65 4.53
CA VAL A 191 8.58 -12.29 5.85
C VAL A 191 8.77 -13.54 6.70
N CYS A 192 7.80 -14.47 6.69
CA CYS A 192 7.96 -15.78 7.32
C CYS A 192 9.15 -16.55 6.76
N ALA A 193 9.28 -16.69 5.44
CA ALA A 193 10.41 -17.38 4.82
C ALA A 193 11.77 -16.80 5.27
N TYR A 194 11.89 -15.48 5.27
CA TYR A 194 13.08 -14.78 5.78
C TYR A 194 13.34 -15.07 7.26
N GLY A 195 12.32 -14.94 8.10
CA GLY A 195 12.43 -15.19 9.54
C GLY A 195 12.83 -16.63 9.86
N ILE A 196 12.24 -17.60 9.18
CA ILE A 196 12.54 -19.03 9.35
C ILE A 196 13.96 -19.35 8.88
N THR A 197 14.42 -18.76 7.77
CA THR A 197 15.81 -18.88 7.31
C THR A 197 16.78 -18.33 8.36
N PHE A 198 16.46 -17.16 8.93
CA PHE A 198 17.29 -16.52 9.96
C PHE A 198 17.35 -17.33 11.25
N VAL A 199 16.23 -17.92 11.70
CA VAL A 199 16.21 -18.83 12.86
C VAL A 199 17.02 -20.11 12.58
N GLY A 200 16.90 -20.65 11.36
CA GLY A 200 17.71 -21.77 10.84
C GLY A 200 19.21 -21.54 10.92
N PHE A 201 19.62 -20.31 10.62
CA PHE A 201 21.02 -19.89 10.69
C PHE A 201 21.47 -19.60 12.13
N SER A 202 20.81 -18.66 12.82
CA SER A 202 21.30 -18.09 14.08
C SER A 202 21.17 -19.02 15.28
N ARG A 203 20.10 -19.80 15.35
CA ARG A 203 19.76 -20.58 16.55
C ARG A 203 19.98 -22.06 16.35
N LEU A 204 19.58 -22.54 15.19
CA LEU A 204 19.61 -23.95 14.87
C LEU A 204 21.01 -24.35 14.36
N ALA A 205 21.82 -23.42 13.81
CA ALA A 205 23.12 -23.73 13.19
C ALA A 205 23.04 -24.89 12.16
N LEU A 206 21.83 -25.16 11.63
CA LEU A 206 21.58 -26.17 10.60
C LEU A 206 22.04 -25.67 9.23
N LEU A 207 21.95 -24.37 9.03
CA LEU A 207 22.22 -23.74 7.75
C LEU A 207 23.61 -23.13 7.81
N PRO A 208 24.57 -23.62 6.98
CA PRO A 208 25.81 -22.90 6.80
C PRO A 208 25.51 -21.52 6.19
N PRO A 209 26.34 -20.49 6.48
CA PRO A 209 26.14 -19.13 5.97
C PRO A 209 25.79 -19.02 4.47
N PRO A 210 26.48 -19.72 3.54
CA PRO A 210 26.14 -19.64 2.12
C PRO A 210 24.74 -20.18 1.80
N ALA A 211 24.25 -21.20 2.51
CA ALA A 211 22.91 -21.74 2.30
C ALA A 211 21.83 -20.77 2.78
N ALA A 212 22.05 -20.11 3.92
CA ALA A 212 21.13 -19.11 4.45
C ALA A 212 20.99 -17.91 3.50
N ILE A 213 22.10 -17.39 2.99
CA ILE A 213 22.12 -16.31 1.99
C ILE A 213 21.43 -16.75 0.71
N GLY A 214 21.69 -17.98 0.23
CA GLY A 214 21.03 -18.53 -0.96
C GLY A 214 19.50 -18.62 -0.82
N LEU A 215 19.01 -19.11 0.33
CA LEU A 215 17.58 -19.22 0.62
C LEU A 215 16.90 -17.85 0.74
N MET A 216 17.52 -16.90 1.43
CA MET A 216 17.04 -15.52 1.49
C MET A 216 17.02 -14.88 0.09
N GLY A 217 17.99 -15.21 -0.76
CA GLY A 217 18.05 -14.75 -2.15
C GLY A 217 16.92 -15.29 -2.98
N ALA A 218 16.66 -16.59 -2.87
CA ALA A 218 15.52 -17.24 -3.50
C ALA A 218 14.19 -16.60 -3.05
N ALA A 219 14.05 -16.28 -1.76
CA ALA A 219 12.87 -15.58 -1.24
C ALA A 219 12.73 -14.16 -1.83
N SER A 220 13.83 -13.41 -1.99
CA SER A 220 13.81 -12.10 -2.65
C SER A 220 13.49 -12.20 -4.14
N LEU A 221 14.01 -13.20 -4.85
CA LEU A 221 13.64 -13.45 -6.25
C LEU A 221 12.17 -13.84 -6.36
N ALA A 222 11.65 -14.63 -5.42
CA ALA A 222 10.23 -14.91 -5.32
C ALA A 222 9.42 -13.62 -5.09
N ALA A 223 9.93 -12.66 -4.30
CA ALA A 223 9.32 -11.34 -4.14
C ALA A 223 9.19 -10.59 -5.47
N PHE A 224 10.25 -10.60 -6.27
CA PHE A 224 10.25 -9.97 -7.59
C PHE A 224 9.27 -10.64 -8.54
N ALA A 225 9.23 -11.98 -8.54
CA ALA A 225 8.24 -12.74 -9.30
C ALA A 225 6.81 -12.39 -8.87
N LEU A 226 6.54 -12.36 -7.56
CA LEU A 226 5.23 -11.99 -7.04
C LEU A 226 4.87 -10.53 -7.31
N SER A 227 5.85 -9.63 -7.37
CA SER A 227 5.64 -8.21 -7.65
C SER A 227 5.05 -7.96 -9.04
N LEU A 228 5.36 -8.82 -10.02
CA LEU A 228 4.76 -8.74 -11.36
C LEU A 228 3.22 -8.73 -11.29
N TRP A 229 2.66 -9.48 -10.35
CA TRP A 229 1.22 -9.60 -10.12
C TRP A 229 0.69 -8.68 -9.01
N HIS A 230 1.44 -8.48 -7.92
CA HIS A 230 0.94 -7.81 -6.72
C HIS A 230 1.21 -6.30 -6.70
N GLY A 231 2.18 -5.78 -7.46
CA GLY A 231 2.45 -4.35 -7.49
C GLY A 231 3.89 -3.94 -7.19
N ARG A 232 4.16 -2.64 -7.34
CA ARG A 232 5.44 -2.00 -7.03
C ARG A 232 5.87 -2.15 -5.57
N LEU A 233 4.92 -2.21 -4.64
CA LEU A 233 5.23 -2.31 -3.20
C LEU A 233 5.97 -3.61 -2.85
N THR A 234 5.59 -4.72 -3.47
CA THR A 234 6.26 -6.02 -3.29
C THR A 234 7.67 -6.03 -3.90
N ALA A 235 7.92 -5.24 -4.96
CA ALA A 235 9.28 -5.09 -5.51
C ALA A 235 10.21 -4.44 -4.48
N TRP A 236 9.77 -3.34 -3.89
CA TRP A 236 10.54 -2.64 -2.86
C TRP A 236 10.82 -3.54 -1.66
N LEU A 237 9.84 -4.34 -1.22
CA LEU A 237 10.07 -5.33 -0.17
C LEU A 237 11.13 -6.37 -0.56
N GLY A 238 11.11 -6.87 -1.80
CA GLY A 238 12.12 -7.81 -2.30
C GLY A 238 13.53 -7.23 -2.32
N VAL A 239 13.66 -5.96 -2.72
CA VAL A 239 14.93 -5.22 -2.72
C VAL A 239 15.42 -5.03 -1.29
N LEU A 240 14.57 -4.50 -0.40
CA LEU A 240 14.92 -4.25 1.00
C LEU A 240 15.31 -5.54 1.72
N ALA A 241 14.55 -6.61 1.53
CA ALA A 241 14.85 -7.92 2.09
C ALA A 241 16.17 -8.46 1.51
N GLY A 242 16.36 -8.32 0.19
CA GLY A 242 17.56 -8.76 -0.51
C GLY A 242 18.84 -8.10 0.02
N PHE A 243 18.84 -6.79 0.17
CA PHE A 243 20.00 -6.11 0.78
C PHE A 243 20.14 -6.39 2.28
N GLY A 244 19.05 -6.76 2.96
CA GLY A 244 19.07 -7.15 4.37
C GLY A 244 19.80 -8.47 4.63
N ALA A 245 19.61 -9.49 3.80
CA ALA A 245 20.15 -10.83 4.05
C ALA A 245 21.65 -10.88 4.40
N PRO A 246 22.58 -10.30 3.62
CA PRO A 246 24.00 -10.31 3.95
C PRO A 246 24.33 -9.48 5.19
N ALA A 247 23.53 -8.46 5.54
CA ALA A 247 23.71 -7.72 6.77
C ALA A 247 23.30 -8.54 8.01
N LEU A 248 22.31 -9.44 7.87
CA LEU A 248 21.89 -10.34 8.95
C LEU A 248 22.80 -11.56 9.11
N VAL A 249 23.34 -12.09 8.01
CA VAL A 249 24.13 -13.34 8.00
C VAL A 249 25.63 -13.07 8.00
N GLY A 250 26.07 -11.86 7.61
CA GLY A 250 27.48 -11.51 7.41
C GLY A 250 28.37 -11.91 8.57
N SER A 251 29.09 -13.01 8.39
CA SER A 251 30.09 -13.55 9.31
C SER A 251 31.42 -13.76 8.59
N SER A 252 32.51 -13.89 9.34
CA SER A 252 33.85 -14.18 8.81
C SER A 252 33.91 -15.45 7.95
N ASP A 253 32.96 -16.37 8.17
CA ASP A 253 32.96 -17.70 7.54
C ASP A 253 32.21 -17.70 6.20
N THR A 254 31.58 -16.59 5.83
CA THR A 254 30.89 -16.49 4.54
C THR A 254 31.89 -16.16 3.43
N PRO A 255 32.06 -17.02 2.42
CA PRO A 255 32.97 -16.71 1.32
C PRO A 255 32.49 -15.48 0.56
N ALA A 256 33.40 -14.54 0.31
CA ALA A 256 33.09 -13.28 -0.39
C ALA A 256 32.42 -13.52 -1.75
N THR A 257 32.81 -14.58 -2.46
CA THR A 257 32.21 -15.00 -3.73
C THR A 257 30.71 -15.27 -3.62
N ALA A 258 30.24 -15.87 -2.52
CA ALA A 258 28.81 -16.12 -2.31
C ALA A 258 28.03 -14.83 -2.10
N ILE A 259 28.59 -13.87 -1.34
CA ILE A 259 27.97 -12.55 -1.14
C ILE A 259 27.90 -11.77 -2.46
N PHE A 260 28.98 -11.76 -3.25
CA PHE A 260 28.97 -11.09 -4.55
C PHE A 260 28.03 -11.75 -5.55
N ALA A 261 28.02 -13.08 -5.64
CA ALA A 261 27.08 -13.82 -6.49
C ALA A 261 25.62 -13.55 -6.09
N TYR A 262 25.36 -13.48 -4.78
CA TYR A 262 24.07 -13.11 -4.24
C TYR A 262 23.66 -11.68 -4.61
N LEU A 263 24.52 -10.69 -4.34
CA LEU A 263 24.25 -9.29 -4.69
C LEU A 263 24.02 -9.13 -6.19
N PHE A 264 24.83 -9.81 -7.01
CA PHE A 264 24.66 -9.83 -8.44
C PHE A 264 23.29 -10.40 -8.84
N ALA A 265 22.87 -11.51 -8.24
CA ALA A 265 21.54 -12.08 -8.50
C ALA A 265 20.40 -11.15 -8.10
N ILE A 266 20.50 -10.45 -6.96
CA ILE A 266 19.50 -9.47 -6.52
C ILE A 266 19.44 -8.27 -7.48
N CYS A 267 20.60 -7.72 -7.87
CA CYS A 267 20.69 -6.62 -8.83
C CYS A 267 20.16 -7.04 -10.22
N ALA A 268 20.53 -8.22 -10.69
CA ALA A 268 20.05 -8.77 -11.95
C ALA A 268 18.53 -8.99 -11.92
N GLY A 269 17.99 -9.50 -10.80
CA GLY A 269 16.55 -9.64 -10.60
C GLY A 269 15.81 -8.30 -10.59
N ALA A 270 16.34 -7.30 -9.89
CA ALA A 270 15.79 -5.95 -9.87
C ALA A 270 15.82 -5.29 -11.26
N PHE A 271 16.91 -5.47 -12.01
CA PHE A 271 17.05 -4.98 -13.38
C PHE A 271 16.11 -5.71 -14.36
N ALA A 272 15.98 -7.03 -14.25
CA ALA A 272 15.01 -7.78 -15.04
C ALA A 272 13.57 -7.32 -14.78
N LEU A 273 13.24 -7.05 -13.51
CA LEU A 273 11.94 -6.53 -13.11
C LEU A 273 11.68 -5.12 -13.67
N SER A 274 12.68 -4.24 -13.66
CA SER A 274 12.56 -2.89 -14.22
C SER A 274 12.38 -2.90 -15.74
N ARG A 275 13.02 -3.84 -16.45
CA ARG A 275 12.85 -4.03 -17.89
C ARG A 275 11.45 -4.55 -18.24
N HIS A 276 10.92 -5.48 -17.47
CA HIS A 276 9.61 -6.09 -17.74
C HIS A 276 8.43 -5.17 -17.42
N LYS A 277 8.55 -4.30 -16.43
CA LYS A 277 7.52 -3.31 -16.12
C LYS A 277 8.13 -1.91 -16.02
N ARG A 278 7.80 -1.05 -16.99
CA ARG A 278 8.03 0.40 -16.90
C ARG A 278 7.02 1.01 -15.91
N TRP A 279 7.28 0.85 -14.62
CA TRP A 279 6.50 1.54 -13.56
C TRP A 279 6.75 3.06 -13.53
N TYR A 280 7.75 3.52 -14.26
CA TYR A 280 8.03 4.92 -14.54
C TYR A 280 7.50 5.23 -15.93
N GLY A 281 6.21 5.57 -15.99
CA GLY A 281 5.68 6.38 -17.08
C GLY A 281 6.07 7.82 -16.79
N VAL A 282 7.06 8.32 -17.52
CA VAL A 282 7.09 9.69 -18.01
C VAL A 282 6.78 9.59 -19.49
#